data_AF-A4J3R6-F1
#
_entry.id   AF-A4J3R6-F1
#
_cell.length_a   1.000
_cell.length_b   1.000
_cell.length_c   1.000
_cell.angle_alpha   90.00
_cell.angle_beta   90.00
_cell.angle_gamma   90.00
#
_symmetry.space_group_name_H-M   'P 1'
#
loop_
_entity.id
_entity.type
_entity.pdbx_description
1 polymer ?
#
loop_
_entity_poly.entity_id
_entity_poly.type
_entity_poly.pdbx_seq_one_letter_code
_entity_poly.pdbx_strand_id
1 'polypeptide(L)'
;MPEKINVLELAHGAIAEQISNELGKVLENLMDPNTDVKTKRKLVVTLEFKPDENRDVVDCTAQAKATLAPVKPITTRLLMDTDHMGRPVAAELNREKGSALAEEIETELKLVKSAG
;
A
#
# COMPACT_ATOMS: atom_id res chain seq x y z
N MET A 1 -2.87 -1.04 -47.30
CA MET A 1 -2.11 -1.02 -46.03
C MET A 1 -2.60 -2.18 -45.20
N PRO A 2 -1.74 -3.00 -44.59
CA PRO A 2 -2.22 -4.02 -43.67
C PRO A 2 -2.99 -3.35 -42.54
N GLU A 3 -4.09 -3.96 -42.14
CA GLU A 3 -4.94 -3.49 -41.05
C GLU A 3 -4.13 -3.48 -39.75
N LYS A 4 -4.17 -2.37 -39.01
CA LYS A 4 -3.46 -2.26 -37.73
C LYS A 4 -4.27 -2.99 -36.67
N ILE A 5 -3.63 -3.88 -35.91
CA ILE A 5 -4.27 -4.55 -34.77
C ILE A 5 -4.54 -3.54 -33.66
N ASN A 6 -5.79 -3.48 -33.19
CA ASN A 6 -6.14 -2.74 -31.98
C ASN A 6 -5.97 -3.64 -30.75
N VAL A 7 -4.95 -3.36 -29.94
CA VAL A 7 -4.64 -4.13 -28.73
C VAL A 7 -5.81 -4.15 -27.73
N LEU A 8 -6.62 -3.09 -27.67
CA LEU A 8 -7.75 -3.02 -26.74
C LEU A 8 -8.92 -3.93 -27.15
N GLU A 9 -8.97 -4.36 -28.41
CA GLU A 9 -9.99 -5.27 -28.93
C GLU A 9 -9.56 -6.75 -28.86
N LEU A 10 -8.28 -7.01 -28.56
CA LEU A 10 -7.77 -8.37 -28.34
C LEU A 10 -8.46 -9.04 -27.15
N ALA A 11 -8.45 -10.37 -27.15
CA ALA A 11 -9.14 -11.19 -26.16
C ALA A 11 -10.63 -10.79 -25.98
N HIS A 12 -11.29 -10.45 -27.10
CA HIS A 12 -12.69 -10.01 -27.13
C HIS A 12 -12.97 -8.81 -26.21
N GLY A 13 -11.99 -7.89 -26.06
CA GLY A 13 -12.12 -6.70 -25.22
C GLY A 13 -11.78 -6.90 -23.74
N ALA A 14 -11.39 -8.11 -23.32
CA ALA A 14 -11.07 -8.39 -21.91
C ALA A 14 -9.90 -7.53 -21.37
N ILE A 15 -8.95 -7.14 -22.24
CA ILE A 15 -7.86 -6.23 -21.87
C ILE A 15 -8.42 -4.84 -21.49
N ALA A 16 -9.34 -4.31 -22.28
CA ALA A 16 -9.98 -3.03 -22.01
C ALA A 16 -10.81 -3.06 -20.72
N GLU A 17 -11.50 -4.18 -20.47
CA GLU A 17 -12.24 -4.39 -19.21
C GLU A 17 -11.30 -4.38 -17.99
N GLN A 18 -10.18 -5.10 -18.06
CA GLN A 18 -9.21 -5.12 -16.96
C GLN A 18 -8.60 -3.73 -16.69
N ILE A 19 -8.27 -2.98 -17.75
CA ILE A 19 -7.81 -1.59 -17.66
C ILE A 19 -8.87 -0.71 -16.99
N SER A 20 -10.14 -0.87 -17.38
CA SER A 20 -11.25 -0.08 -16.82
C SER A 20 -11.43 -0.33 -15.33
N ASN A 21 -11.32 -1.59 -14.90
CA ASN A 21 -11.38 -1.96 -13.49
C ASN A 21 -10.24 -1.35 -12.67
N GLU A 22 -9.00 -1.42 -13.18
CA GLU A 22 -7.85 -0.83 -12.50
C GLU A 22 -7.88 0.70 -12.51
N LEU A 23 -8.40 1.31 -13.57
CA LEU A 23 -8.63 2.75 -13.63
C LEU A 23 -9.66 3.20 -12.59
N GLY A 24 -10.73 2.42 -12.38
CA GLY A 24 -11.70 2.66 -11.30
C GLY A 24 -11.03 2.80 -9.93
N LYS A 25 -10.14 1.85 -9.59
CA LYS A 25 -9.35 1.89 -8.34
C LYS A 25 -8.47 3.12 -8.23
N VAL A 26 -7.85 3.54 -9.35
CA VAL A 26 -7.03 4.77 -9.39
C VAL A 26 -7.89 6.00 -9.09
N LEU A 27 -9.08 6.10 -9.69
CA LEU A 27 -9.99 7.22 -9.48
C LEU A 27 -10.51 7.28 -8.05
N GLU A 28 -10.93 6.14 -7.49
CA GLU A 28 -11.34 6.04 -6.08
C GLU A 28 -10.22 6.49 -5.14
N ASN A 29 -8.99 6.00 -5.35
CA ASN A 29 -7.83 6.36 -4.54
C ASN A 29 -7.38 7.83 -4.71
N LEU A 30 -7.68 8.47 -5.84
CA LEU A 30 -7.44 9.90 -6.05
C LEU A 30 -8.46 10.76 -5.30
N MET A 31 -9.70 10.28 -5.17
CA MET A 31 -10.77 10.97 -4.45
C MET A 31 -10.70 10.78 -2.93
N ASP A 32 -9.98 9.77 -2.44
CA ASP A 32 -9.83 9.50 -1.01
C ASP A 32 -9.02 10.60 -0.29
N PRO A 33 -9.66 11.41 0.60
CA PRO A 33 -8.98 12.49 1.32
C PRO A 33 -7.94 11.96 2.32
N ASN A 34 -7.96 10.67 2.64
CA ASN A 34 -7.00 10.03 3.53
C ASN A 34 -5.71 9.66 2.81
N THR A 35 -5.55 9.92 1.52
CA THR A 35 -4.30 9.69 0.79
C THR A 35 -3.57 11.00 0.49
N ASP A 36 -2.27 10.97 0.20
CA ASP A 36 -1.53 12.19 -0.17
C ASP A 36 -1.78 12.58 -1.63
N VAL A 37 -2.29 13.79 -1.86
CA VAL A 37 -2.59 14.37 -3.19
C VAL A 37 -1.36 14.47 -4.11
N LYS A 38 -0.15 14.57 -3.55
CA LYS A 38 1.09 14.71 -4.34
C LYS A 38 1.65 13.37 -4.81
N THR A 39 1.22 12.26 -4.21
CA THR A 39 1.71 10.93 -4.60
C THR A 39 1.15 10.53 -5.95
N LYS A 40 2.01 10.13 -6.90
CA LYS A 40 1.57 9.70 -8.23
C LYS A 40 0.93 8.32 -8.15
N ARG A 41 -0.27 8.18 -8.71
CA ARG A 41 -0.88 6.87 -9.02
C ARG A 41 -0.42 6.46 -10.42
N LYS A 42 -0.23 5.17 -10.65
CA LYS A 42 0.18 4.64 -11.96
C LYS A 42 -0.76 3.53 -12.36
N LEU A 43 -1.05 3.43 -13.65
CA LEU A 43 -1.67 2.25 -14.24
C LEU A 43 -0.71 1.75 -15.31
N VAL A 44 -0.26 0.50 -15.17
CA VAL A 44 0.67 -0.14 -16.11
C VAL A 44 -0.03 -1.33 -16.73
N VAL A 45 0.04 -1.44 -18.06
CA VAL A 45 -0.43 -2.59 -18.81
C VAL A 45 0.79 -3.29 -19.38
N THR A 46 0.97 -4.55 -19.00
CA THR A 46 2.03 -5.43 -19.51
C THR A 46 1.43 -6.39 -20.50
N LEU A 47 2.05 -6.52 -21.67
CA LEU A 47 1.72 -7.50 -22.70
C LEU A 47 2.95 -8.36 -22.96
N GLU A 48 2.78 -9.67 -22.86
CA GLU A 48 3.84 -10.64 -23.12
C GLU A 48 3.44 -11.46 -24.34
N PHE A 49 4.34 -11.51 -25.32
CA PHE A 49 4.14 -12.23 -26.56
C PHE A 49 5.14 -13.37 -26.65
N LYS A 50 4.63 -14.60 -26.76
CA LYS A 50 5.45 -15.80 -26.90
C LYS A 50 5.09 -16.51 -28.20
N PRO A 51 5.98 -16.50 -29.22
CA PRO A 51 5.74 -17.25 -30.44
C PRO A 51 5.91 -18.75 -30.18
N ASP A 52 5.28 -19.55 -31.03
CA ASP A 52 5.60 -20.96 -31.19
C ASP A 52 6.92 -21.15 -31.98
N GLU A 53 7.32 -22.41 -32.22
CA GLU A 53 8.56 -22.72 -32.93
C GLU A 53 8.54 -22.28 -34.40
N ASN A 54 7.37 -22.37 -35.06
CA ASN A 54 7.23 -22.01 -36.46
C ASN A 54 7.00 -20.51 -36.68
N ARG A 55 6.71 -19.76 -35.60
CA ARG A 55 6.40 -18.32 -35.58
C ARG A 55 5.14 -17.95 -36.36
N ASP A 56 4.20 -18.89 -36.49
CA ASP A 56 2.90 -18.68 -37.11
C ASP A 56 1.78 -18.49 -36.07
N VAL A 57 2.01 -18.92 -34.83
CA VAL A 57 1.13 -18.71 -33.68
C VAL A 57 1.86 -17.97 -32.57
N VAL A 58 1.19 -16.98 -31.97
CA VAL A 58 1.75 -16.18 -30.87
C VAL A 58 0.74 -16.16 -29.71
N ASP A 59 1.16 -16.66 -28.56
CA ASP A 59 0.44 -16.47 -27.32
C ASP A 59 0.61 -15.02 -26.84
N CYS A 60 -0.50 -14.38 -26.48
CA CYS A 60 -0.51 -13.04 -25.90
C CYS A 60 -1.09 -13.11 -24.49
N THR A 61 -0.28 -12.75 -23.49
CA THR A 61 -0.74 -12.60 -22.10
C THR A 61 -0.80 -11.11 -21.76
N ALA A 62 -1.90 -10.66 -21.15
CA ALA A 62 -2.11 -9.28 -20.77
C ALA A 62 -2.36 -9.13 -19.27
N GLN A 63 -1.77 -8.11 -18.67
CA GLN A 63 -2.01 -7.75 -17.27
C GLN A 63 -1.98 -6.24 -17.07
N ALA A 64 -3.11 -5.67 -16.63
CA ALA A 64 -3.18 -4.31 -16.09
C ALA A 64 -2.99 -4.32 -14.57
N LYS A 65 -2.22 -3.36 -14.04
CA LYS A 65 -1.99 -3.19 -12.61
C LYS A 65 -1.89 -1.71 -12.23
N ALA A 66 -2.72 -1.30 -11.27
CA ALA A 66 -2.61 -0.01 -10.63
C ALA A 66 -1.56 -0.01 -9.49
N THR A 67 -0.84 1.10 -9.37
CA THR A 67 -0.09 1.48 -8.18
C THR A 67 -0.79 2.68 -7.57
N LEU A 68 -1.31 2.48 -6.36
CA LEU A 68 -2.10 3.47 -5.63
C LEU A 68 -1.23 4.24 -4.64
N ALA A 69 -1.67 5.43 -4.23
CA ALA A 69 -1.04 6.05 -3.07
C ALA A 69 -1.49 5.33 -1.79
N PRO A 70 -0.57 5.15 -0.83
CA PRO A 70 -0.94 4.61 0.46
C PRO A 70 -1.88 5.58 1.18
N VAL A 71 -2.71 5.03 2.07
CA VAL A 71 -3.38 5.83 3.10
C VAL A 71 -2.32 6.56 3.91
N LYS A 72 -2.60 7.82 4.27
CA LYS A 72 -1.74 8.65 5.11
C LYS A 72 -1.33 7.87 6.36
N PRO A 73 -0.05 7.88 6.72
CA PRO A 73 0.41 7.12 7.87
C PRO A 73 -0.24 7.66 9.15
N ILE A 74 -0.63 6.74 10.03
CA ILE A 74 -1.00 7.06 11.40
C ILE A 74 0.29 7.02 12.22
N THR A 75 0.63 8.16 12.81
CA THR A 75 1.83 8.28 13.64
C THR A 75 1.43 8.37 15.10
N THR A 76 1.95 7.45 15.91
CA THR A 76 1.93 7.56 17.37
C THR A 76 3.37 7.64 17.90
N ARG A 77 3.52 8.01 19.17
CA ARG A 77 4.81 8.06 19.85
C ARG A 77 4.83 7.03 20.96
N LEU A 78 5.94 6.34 21.12
CA LEU A 78 6.16 5.40 22.23
C LEU A 78 7.23 5.98 23.16
N LEU A 79 7.01 5.89 24.47
CA LEU A 79 8.06 6.01 25.46
C LEU A 79 8.68 4.62 25.67
N MET A 80 10.00 4.52 25.69
CA MET A 80 10.73 3.26 25.81
C MET A 80 11.70 3.32 26.99
N ASP A 81 11.89 2.19 27.67
CA ASP A 81 12.86 2.01 28.74
C ASP A 81 13.27 0.52 28.84
N THR A 82 14.11 0.18 29.81
CA THR A 82 14.44 -1.20 30.19
C THR A 82 13.88 -1.53 31.56
N ASP A 83 13.33 -2.74 31.73
CA ASP A 83 12.94 -3.26 33.04
C ASP A 83 14.16 -3.64 33.90
N HIS A 84 13.93 -4.11 35.12
CA HIS A 84 14.98 -4.52 36.07
C HIS A 84 15.80 -5.72 35.60
N MET A 85 15.29 -6.50 34.63
CA MET A 85 15.99 -7.62 33.99
C MET A 85 16.72 -7.19 32.70
N GLY A 86 16.71 -5.89 32.37
CA GLY A 86 17.31 -5.35 31.16
C GLY A 86 16.50 -5.61 29.88
N ARG A 87 15.24 -6.04 29.99
CA ARG A 87 14.36 -6.27 28.83
C ARG A 87 13.72 -4.96 28.38
N PRO A 88 13.60 -4.69 27.07
CA PRO A 88 12.96 -3.49 26.57
C PRO A 88 11.47 -3.49 26.92
N VAL A 89 10.99 -2.37 27.47
CA VAL A 89 9.58 -2.08 27.73
C VAL A 89 9.20 -0.77 27.05
N ALA A 90 7.94 -0.63 26.65
CA ALA A 90 7.44 0.57 26.00
C ALA A 90 5.97 0.85 26.38
N ALA A 91 5.59 2.12 26.39
CA ALA A 91 4.22 2.58 26.58
C ALA A 91 3.86 3.62 25.52
N GLU A 92 2.61 3.65 25.07
CA GLU A 92 2.15 4.66 24.11
C GLU A 92 2.02 6.03 24.77
N LEU A 93 2.65 7.04 24.17
CA LEU A 93 2.64 8.41 24.65
C LEU A 93 1.42 9.16 24.11
N ASN A 94 0.31 9.09 24.85
CA ASN A 94 -0.95 9.68 24.46
C ASN A 94 -0.95 11.22 24.64
N ARG A 95 -1.24 11.98 23.57
CA ARG A 95 -0.96 13.43 23.51
C ARG A 95 -2.06 14.33 24.09
N GLU A 96 -3.29 13.83 24.29
CA GLU A 96 -4.43 14.63 24.74
C GLU A 96 -4.39 15.01 26.23
N LYS A 97 -3.60 14.31 27.05
CA LYS A 97 -3.42 14.58 28.48
C LYS A 97 -2.00 15.08 28.75
N GLY A 98 -1.72 16.31 28.31
CA GLY A 98 -0.45 16.99 28.57
C GLY A 98 -0.15 17.06 30.08
N SER A 99 1.08 16.73 30.46
CA SER A 99 1.67 16.73 31.81
C SER A 99 1.26 15.63 32.81
N ALA A 100 0.00 15.21 32.88
CA ALA A 100 -0.42 14.20 33.87
C ALA A 100 0.05 12.76 33.57
N LEU A 101 0.27 12.41 32.30
CA LEU A 101 0.72 11.06 31.90
C LEU A 101 2.20 10.80 32.13
N ALA A 102 3.05 11.82 32.31
CA ALA A 102 4.47 11.56 32.55
C ALA A 102 4.65 10.81 33.88
N GLU A 103 3.92 11.22 34.92
CA GLU A 103 3.94 10.55 36.23
C GLU A 103 3.21 9.19 36.19
N GLU A 104 2.08 9.05 35.49
CA GLU A 104 1.39 7.76 35.34
C GLU A 104 2.23 6.74 34.56
N ILE A 105 2.85 7.14 33.44
CA ILE A 105 3.73 6.26 32.66
C ILE A 105 4.98 5.93 33.47
N GLU A 106 5.57 6.90 34.18
CA GLU A 106 6.70 6.62 35.08
C GLU A 106 6.28 5.68 36.23
N THR A 107 5.03 5.76 36.69
CA THR A 107 4.45 4.87 37.70
C THR A 107 4.20 3.47 37.15
N GLU A 108 3.65 3.32 35.94
CA GLU A 108 3.51 2.02 35.26
C GLU A 108 4.86 1.39 34.96
N LEU A 109 5.84 2.18 34.48
CA LEU A 109 7.22 1.72 34.31
C LEU A 109 7.83 1.29 35.64
N LYS A 110 7.59 2.01 36.75
CA LYS A 110 8.02 1.61 38.10
C LYS A 110 7.32 0.32 38.55
N LEU A 111 6.03 0.15 38.27
CA LEU A 111 5.27 -1.06 38.61
C LEU A 111 5.80 -2.28 37.86
N VAL A 112 6.02 -2.18 36.54
CA VAL A 112 6.65 -3.24 35.72
C VAL A 112 8.07 -3.54 36.20
N LYS A 113 8.83 -2.50 36.61
CA LYS A 113 10.16 -2.67 37.21
C LYS A 113 10.13 -3.35 38.59
N SER A 114 9.00 -3.37 39.30
CA SER A 114 8.88 -3.96 40.65
C SER A 114 8.23 -5.34 40.70
N ALA A 115 7.64 -5.80 39.59
CA ALA A 115 6.82 -7.01 39.52
C ALA A 115 7.57 -8.26 39.00
N GLY A 116 8.91 -8.23 38.95
CA GLY A 116 9.74 -9.40 38.61
C GLY A 116 10.81 -9.68 39.65
#